data_AF-A0A5C3L4S5-F1
#
_entry.id   AF-A0A5C3L4S5-F1
#
_cell.length_a   1.000
_cell.length_b   1.000
_cell.length_c   1.000
_cell.angle_alpha   90.00
_cell.angle_beta   90.00
_cell.angle_gamma   90.00
#
_symmetry.space_group_name_H-M   'P 1'
#
loop_
_entity.id
_entity.type
_entity.pdbx_description
1 polymer ?
#
loop_
_entity_poly.entity_id
_entity_poly.type
_entity_poly.pdbx_seq_one_letter_code
_entity_poly.pdbx_strand_id
1 'polypeptide(L)'
;MDDLTLLNLDHHHDTSSCFVEAISSIYKPRKYVHGIRDPRPELGYYWTGKMTTFINAGCFCGSNEFKIPLETAKLPAETAMCHCNICRHSTGATNTFGLAFSGPPLTLDSTDEYRVPGNLSNLTQYNSSPNLTRYFCTKCSCKILAKAEGKDGTQHWYASVGALEQVDGIVKLARHVYVGDTLDGGISNHIPQYAGVTIPRFKQSGAGETVDADWGTKGSANSTADSKDVLRFHCHCKGVEVYAKRATEIKDPNREWWFVPGKTSSDPIRFATKHCVCTSCRRTSGAMPTTWTFVPETHILDGRTMEPINLSNAEKRPPTLRQFESSPGVYREFCGSCGATVFYWEPANLPKMDIATGLLDQEQSGGVLGNDWFKWSEKGVGYREDEVIPEFLDAITKGVMCGK
;
A
#
# COMPACT_ATOMS: atom_id res chain seq x y z
N MET A 1 -26.30 19.20 34.93
CA MET A 1 -25.94 18.81 36.29
C MET A 1 -24.52 18.27 36.25
N ASP A 2 -23.44 19.01 36.34
CA ASP A 2 -23.03 20.43 36.22
C ASP A 2 -21.51 20.27 35.93
N ASP A 3 -21.00 20.72 34.79
CA ASP A 3 -20.44 22.05 34.53
C ASP A 3 -19.26 22.41 35.46
N LEU A 4 -18.06 22.60 34.88
CA LEU A 4 -16.97 23.44 35.41
C LEU A 4 -15.81 23.56 34.39
N THR A 5 -15.89 24.65 33.64
CA THR A 5 -14.85 25.69 33.39
C THR A 5 -13.62 25.42 32.51
N LEU A 6 -13.71 26.04 31.33
CA LEU A 6 -12.66 26.65 30.51
C LEU A 6 -11.82 27.69 31.27
N LEU A 7 -10.53 27.78 30.94
CA LEU A 7 -9.71 28.99 31.14
C LEU A 7 -8.89 29.25 29.87
N ASN A 8 -9.37 30.22 29.08
CA ASN A 8 -8.59 31.00 28.12
C ASN A 8 -7.78 32.06 28.87
N LEU A 9 -6.56 32.34 28.40
CA LEU A 9 -5.84 33.57 28.72
C LEU A 9 -5.32 34.19 27.42
N ASP A 10 -6.05 35.19 26.95
CA ASP A 10 -5.61 36.20 26.00
C ASP A 10 -4.79 37.28 26.72
N HIS A 11 -3.69 37.70 26.10
CA HIS A 11 -3.08 38.99 26.38
C HIS A 11 -3.07 39.84 25.12
N HIS A 12 -4.01 40.77 25.08
CA HIS A 12 -3.99 41.97 24.26
C HIS A 12 -2.92 42.94 24.78
N HIS A 13 -2.10 43.47 23.87
CA HIS A 13 -1.69 44.86 23.95
C HIS A 13 -1.85 45.50 22.57
N ASP A 14 -2.78 46.45 22.54
CA ASP A 14 -3.12 47.37 21.46
C ASP A 14 -2.24 48.62 21.60
N THR A 15 -1.64 49.08 20.50
CA THR A 15 -1.47 50.52 20.25
C THR A 15 -1.58 50.76 18.74
N SER A 16 -2.68 51.38 18.38
CA SER A 16 -3.08 51.86 17.07
C SER A 16 -2.73 53.36 16.88
N SER A 17 -2.93 53.83 15.64
CA SER A 17 -2.64 55.18 15.08
C SER A 17 -1.20 55.33 14.58
N CYS A 18 -0.90 55.68 13.32
CA CYS A 18 -1.37 56.80 12.51
C CYS A 18 -0.63 56.60 11.15
N PHE A 19 -1.22 56.48 9.97
CA PHE A 19 -1.70 57.57 9.11
C PHE A 19 -2.15 56.91 7.79
N VAL A 20 -3.35 57.23 7.32
CA VAL A 20 -3.82 56.99 5.95
C VAL A 20 -3.70 58.32 5.20
N GLU A 21 -3.44 58.19 3.89
CA GLU A 21 -3.63 59.16 2.79
C GLU A 21 -2.44 59.90 2.15
N ALA A 22 -2.52 59.88 0.81
CA ALA A 22 -1.97 60.79 -0.21
C ALA A 22 -0.50 60.51 -0.64
N ILE A 23 -0.10 60.40 -1.91
CA ILE A 23 -0.56 61.03 -3.15
C ILE A 23 -0.19 60.15 -4.37
N SER A 24 -1.12 60.06 -5.33
CA SER A 24 -0.91 59.67 -6.72
C SER A 24 0.05 60.61 -7.44
N SER A 25 1.28 60.16 -7.71
CA SER A 25 2.25 60.80 -8.63
C SER A 25 3.53 59.99 -8.46
N ILE A 26 3.84 59.01 -9.31
CA ILE A 26 4.74 59.19 -10.45
C ILE A 26 4.47 58.01 -11.41
N TYR A 27 3.56 58.21 -12.36
CA TYR A 27 3.57 57.47 -13.62
C TYR A 27 4.06 58.45 -14.69
N LYS A 28 5.30 58.27 -15.14
CA LYS A 28 5.75 58.80 -16.44
C LYS A 28 6.51 57.69 -17.17
N PRO A 29 6.15 57.40 -18.44
CA PRO A 29 6.81 56.36 -19.22
C PRO A 29 8.21 56.83 -19.60
N ARG A 30 9.24 56.02 -19.31
CA ARG A 30 10.59 56.26 -19.83
C ARG A 30 10.65 55.81 -21.29
N LYS A 31 11.04 56.75 -22.15
CA LYS A 31 11.38 56.52 -23.56
C LYS A 31 12.45 55.42 -23.67
N TYR A 32 12.20 54.45 -24.53
CA TYR A 32 13.20 53.50 -25.00
C TYR A 32 14.32 54.26 -25.71
N VAL A 33 15.55 54.09 -25.23
CA VAL A 33 16.78 54.51 -25.91
C VAL A 33 17.46 53.23 -26.41
N HIS A 34 17.76 53.20 -27.71
CA HIS A 34 18.45 52.09 -28.37
C HIS A 34 19.82 51.81 -27.77
N GLY A 35 20.13 50.51 -27.63
CA GLY A 35 21.48 49.99 -27.86
C GLY A 35 22.36 49.77 -26.64
N ILE A 36 22.06 48.75 -25.83
CA ILE A 36 23.07 47.96 -25.11
C ILE A 36 22.59 46.50 -25.11
N ARG A 37 23.37 45.60 -25.72
CA ARG A 37 23.14 44.14 -25.66
C ARG A 37 23.38 43.66 -24.24
N ASP A 38 22.35 43.10 -23.62
CA ASP A 38 22.43 42.35 -22.37
C ASP A 38 23.12 40.99 -22.64
N PRO A 39 24.25 40.66 -21.98
CA PRO A 39 24.92 39.38 -22.15
C PRO A 39 24.33 38.34 -21.20
N ARG A 40 23.07 37.96 -21.41
CA ARG A 40 22.50 36.75 -20.81
C ARG A 40 22.45 35.65 -21.88
N PRO A 41 22.92 34.43 -21.61
CA PRO A 41 22.86 33.36 -22.59
C PRO A 41 21.38 33.06 -22.91
N GLU A 42 21.00 33.21 -24.17
CA GLU A 42 19.74 32.72 -24.70
C GLU A 42 19.74 31.18 -24.68
N LEU A 43 19.45 30.59 -23.53
CA LEU A 43 18.97 29.21 -23.43
C LEU A 43 17.44 29.26 -23.36
N GLY A 44 16.85 29.59 -24.51
CA GLY A 44 15.42 29.45 -24.75
C GLY A 44 15.04 27.97 -24.76
N TYR A 45 14.69 27.42 -23.59
CA TYR A 45 13.84 26.25 -23.52
C TYR A 45 12.39 26.72 -23.55
N TYR A 46 11.76 26.49 -24.70
CA TYR A 46 10.35 26.75 -24.94
C TYR A 46 9.48 26.11 -23.86
N TRP A 47 8.62 26.93 -23.22
CA TRP A 47 7.49 26.46 -22.41
C TRP A 47 6.65 25.50 -23.26
N THR A 48 6.57 24.22 -22.89
CA THR A 48 5.77 23.22 -23.61
C THR A 48 4.26 23.34 -23.35
N GLY A 49 3.81 24.36 -22.61
CA GLY A 49 2.40 24.64 -22.35
C GLY A 49 1.65 23.58 -21.54
N LYS A 50 2.33 22.54 -21.04
CA LYS A 50 1.73 21.52 -20.18
C LYS A 50 2.00 21.84 -18.71
N MET A 51 0.95 22.18 -17.96
CA MET A 51 1.05 22.37 -16.51
C MET A 51 1.35 21.03 -15.80
N THR A 52 2.32 21.02 -14.89
CA THR A 52 2.64 19.84 -14.08
C THR A 52 2.04 19.99 -12.68
N THR A 53 1.38 18.95 -12.21
CA THR A 53 1.03 18.81 -10.80
C THR A 53 2.08 17.92 -10.15
N PHE A 54 2.67 18.39 -9.05
CA PHE A 54 3.68 17.63 -8.31
C PHE A 54 3.09 17.06 -7.04
N ILE A 55 3.24 15.75 -6.85
CA ILE A 55 2.78 15.04 -5.64
C ILE A 55 3.97 14.39 -4.97
N ASN A 56 4.10 14.58 -3.66
CA ASN A 56 5.14 13.92 -2.89
C ASN A 56 4.82 12.45 -2.64
N ALA A 57 5.85 11.62 -2.68
CA ALA A 57 5.82 10.21 -2.30
C ALA A 57 6.92 9.94 -1.28
N GLY A 58 6.64 9.16 -0.24
CA GLY A 58 7.64 8.84 0.76
C GLY A 58 7.34 7.56 1.54
N CYS A 59 8.34 7.12 2.30
CA CYS A 59 8.19 5.97 3.18
C CYS A 59 7.79 6.36 4.61
N PHE A 60 7.43 5.37 5.42
CA PHE A 60 7.06 5.58 6.82
C PHE A 60 8.21 6.14 7.68
N CYS A 61 9.45 5.70 7.45
CA CYS A 61 10.58 6.09 8.29
C CYS A 61 11.23 7.45 7.91
N GLY A 62 10.68 8.15 6.92
CA GLY A 62 11.18 9.46 6.46
C GLY A 62 12.53 9.44 5.74
N SER A 63 13.13 8.26 5.50
CA SER A 63 14.47 8.18 4.89
C SER A 63 14.47 8.33 3.37
N ASN A 64 13.30 8.30 2.73
CA ASN A 64 13.15 8.40 1.29
C ASN A 64 11.89 9.22 0.98
N GLU A 65 12.08 10.30 0.24
CA GLU A 65 11.03 11.20 -0.23
C GLU A 65 11.34 11.62 -1.66
N PHE A 66 10.31 11.69 -2.49
CA PHE A 66 10.39 12.00 -3.91
C PHE A 66 9.23 12.88 -4.33
N LYS A 67 9.47 13.73 -5.31
CA LYS A 67 8.43 14.48 -5.99
C LYS A 67 8.06 13.79 -7.30
N ILE A 68 6.77 13.53 -7.50
CA ILE A 68 6.22 12.80 -8.64
C ILE A 68 5.56 13.80 -9.61
N PRO A 69 6.10 13.99 -10.82
CA PRO A 69 5.53 14.91 -11.81
C PRO A 69 4.37 14.26 -12.58
N LEU A 70 3.19 14.88 -12.52
CA LEU A 70 1.98 14.42 -13.23
C LEU A 70 1.49 15.49 -14.21
N GLU A 71 1.01 15.06 -15.38
CA GLU A 71 0.35 15.98 -16.32
C GLU A 71 -1.00 16.43 -15.74
N THR A 72 -1.13 17.70 -15.38
CA THR A 72 -2.33 18.24 -14.69
C THR A 72 -3.61 17.96 -15.48
N ALA A 73 -3.56 18.08 -16.80
CA ALA A 73 -4.70 17.83 -17.68
C ALA A 73 -5.18 16.37 -17.71
N LYS A 74 -4.43 15.43 -17.12
CA LYS A 74 -4.78 14.00 -17.02
C LYS A 74 -5.26 13.60 -15.62
N LEU A 75 -5.44 14.56 -14.71
CA LEU A 75 -5.93 14.30 -13.36
C LEU A 75 -7.46 14.36 -13.27
N PRO A 76 -8.11 13.50 -12.46
CA PRO A 76 -7.51 12.38 -11.73
C PRO A 76 -7.04 11.26 -12.67
N ALA A 77 -5.86 10.72 -12.42
CA ALA A 77 -5.24 9.71 -13.26
C ALA A 77 -5.89 8.33 -13.02
N GLU A 78 -6.34 7.70 -14.10
CA GLU A 78 -6.91 6.36 -14.03
C GLU A 78 -5.84 5.29 -13.79
N THR A 79 -6.02 4.49 -12.73
CA THR A 79 -5.14 3.38 -12.38
C THR A 79 -5.87 2.05 -12.34
N ALA A 80 -5.09 0.97 -12.47
CA ALA A 80 -5.56 -0.39 -12.31
C ALA A 80 -5.06 -0.95 -10.96
N MET A 81 -5.97 -1.60 -10.23
CA MET A 81 -5.61 -2.44 -9.09
C MET A 81 -5.17 -3.80 -9.60
N CYS A 82 -3.89 -4.13 -9.40
CA CYS A 82 -3.28 -5.37 -9.85
C CYS A 82 -3.32 -6.45 -8.77
N HIS A 83 -3.77 -7.65 -9.14
CA HIS A 83 -3.93 -8.80 -8.23
C HIS A 83 -2.94 -9.93 -8.49
N CYS A 84 -1.96 -9.74 -9.38
CA CYS A 84 -1.08 -10.83 -9.78
C CYS A 84 -0.24 -11.37 -8.62
N ASN A 85 0.17 -12.63 -8.73
CA ASN A 85 0.95 -13.32 -7.70
C ASN A 85 2.27 -12.58 -7.41
N ILE A 86 2.96 -12.06 -8.44
CA ILE A 86 4.19 -11.28 -8.24
C ILE A 86 3.93 -10.05 -7.35
N CYS A 87 2.88 -9.28 -7.62
CA CYS A 87 2.54 -8.11 -6.82
C CYS A 87 2.20 -8.50 -5.38
N ARG A 88 1.38 -9.53 -5.20
CA ARG A 88 0.99 -10.02 -3.88
C ARG A 88 2.18 -10.51 -3.05
N HIS A 89 2.95 -11.44 -3.59
CA HIS A 89 4.08 -12.05 -2.88
C HIS A 89 5.30 -11.11 -2.73
N SER A 90 5.43 -10.05 -3.55
CA SER A 90 6.53 -9.07 -3.41
C SER A 90 6.21 -7.90 -2.49
N THR A 91 4.93 -7.67 -2.18
CA THR A 91 4.51 -6.58 -1.28
C THR A 91 3.95 -7.08 0.05
N GLY A 92 3.36 -8.28 0.08
CA GLY A 92 2.59 -8.78 1.21
C GLY A 92 1.14 -8.28 1.23
N ALA A 93 0.76 -7.38 0.32
CA ALA A 93 -0.61 -6.92 0.17
C ALA A 93 -1.42 -7.82 -0.77
N THR A 94 -2.74 -7.83 -0.63
CA THR A 94 -3.64 -8.65 -1.47
C THR A 94 -3.79 -8.10 -2.89
N ASN A 95 -3.31 -6.88 -3.12
CA ASN A 95 -3.28 -6.19 -4.41
C ASN A 95 -2.24 -5.06 -4.37
N THR A 96 -2.00 -4.42 -5.51
CA THR A 96 -1.17 -3.20 -5.59
C THR A 96 -1.75 -2.17 -6.54
N PHE A 97 -1.51 -0.89 -6.24
CA PHE A 97 -1.88 0.26 -7.05
C PHE A 97 -0.62 1.01 -7.50
N GLY A 98 -0.46 1.21 -8.81
CA GLY A 98 0.64 1.99 -9.38
C GLY A 98 0.11 3.21 -10.12
N LEU A 99 0.60 4.39 -9.77
CA LEU A 99 0.37 5.62 -10.51
C LEU A 99 1.49 5.81 -11.53
N ALA A 100 1.18 5.67 -12.81
CA ALA A 100 2.13 5.90 -13.88
C ALA A 100 2.46 7.40 -14.01
N PHE A 101 3.73 7.73 -14.24
CA PHE A 101 4.18 9.09 -14.48
C PHE A 101 5.34 9.14 -15.48
N SER A 102 5.61 10.33 -16.01
CA SER A 102 6.62 10.54 -17.05
C SER A 102 7.91 11.07 -16.46
N GLY A 103 9.04 10.48 -16.89
CA GLY A 103 10.36 10.81 -16.37
C GLY A 103 10.67 10.14 -15.02
N PRO A 104 11.89 10.36 -14.48
CA PRO A 104 12.28 9.79 -13.20
C PRO A 104 11.58 10.50 -12.02
N PRO A 105 11.53 9.86 -10.84
CA PRO A 105 11.18 10.57 -9.60
C PRO A 105 12.16 11.72 -9.38
N LEU A 106 11.68 12.83 -8.80
CA LEU A 106 12.45 14.06 -8.64
C LEU A 106 12.77 14.35 -7.17
N THR A 107 13.71 15.25 -6.92
CA THR A 107 13.94 15.82 -5.58
C THR A 107 12.77 16.71 -5.16
N LEU A 108 12.60 16.91 -3.84
CA LEU A 108 11.54 17.76 -3.28
C LEU A 108 11.66 19.24 -3.70
N ASP A 109 12.83 19.68 -4.14
CA ASP A 109 13.09 21.07 -4.52
C ASP A 109 12.78 21.32 -6.01
N SER A 110 12.45 20.26 -6.77
CA SER A 110 12.23 20.34 -8.21
C SER A 110 10.96 21.13 -8.56
N THR A 111 11.02 21.86 -9.68
CA THR A 111 9.94 22.68 -10.27
C THR A 111 9.76 22.34 -11.75
N ASP A 112 8.85 23.04 -12.45
CA ASP A 112 8.70 22.90 -13.90
C ASP A 112 9.95 23.34 -14.70
N GLU A 113 10.67 24.33 -14.17
CA GLU A 113 11.87 24.91 -14.79
C GLU A 113 13.14 24.14 -14.39
N TYR A 114 13.11 23.51 -13.21
CA TYR A 114 14.27 22.84 -12.63
C TYR A 114 13.91 21.43 -12.14
N ARG A 115 14.16 20.42 -12.98
CA ARG A 115 13.86 19.01 -12.66
C ARG A 115 15.14 18.24 -12.35
N VAL A 116 15.33 17.88 -11.09
CA VAL A 116 16.49 17.10 -10.63
C VAL A 116 16.05 15.69 -10.25
N PRO A 117 16.61 14.63 -10.87
CA PRO A 117 16.31 13.26 -10.49
C PRO A 117 16.62 12.98 -9.01
N GLY A 118 15.72 12.27 -8.34
CA GLY A 118 15.87 11.88 -6.94
C GLY A 118 16.95 10.80 -6.76
N ASN A 119 17.59 10.79 -5.59
CA ASN A 119 18.57 9.77 -5.23
C ASN A 119 17.89 8.46 -4.80
N LEU A 120 18.20 7.36 -5.50
CA LEU A 120 17.65 6.03 -5.22
C LEU A 120 18.56 5.14 -4.36
N SER A 121 19.71 5.63 -3.88
CA SER A 121 20.71 4.82 -3.17
C SER A 121 20.24 4.23 -1.84
N ASN A 122 19.25 4.88 -1.20
CA ASN A 122 18.64 4.42 0.05
C ASN A 122 17.48 3.42 -0.17
N LEU A 123 17.23 3.06 -1.43
CA LEU A 123 16.26 2.05 -1.82
C LEU A 123 16.98 0.76 -2.21
N THR A 124 16.41 -0.37 -1.81
CA THR A 124 16.77 -1.68 -2.35
C THR A 124 16.04 -1.89 -3.67
N GLN A 125 16.79 -2.32 -4.69
CA GLN A 125 16.26 -2.66 -6.00
C GLN A 125 15.94 -4.14 -6.06
N TYR A 126 14.79 -4.49 -6.61
CA TYR A 126 14.37 -5.88 -6.80
C TYR A 126 13.78 -6.10 -8.20
N ASN A 127 14.45 -6.94 -8.98
CA ASN A 127 13.98 -7.35 -10.30
C ASN A 127 12.91 -8.43 -10.12
N SER A 128 11.64 -7.99 -10.09
CA SER A 128 10.49 -8.88 -9.92
C SER A 128 10.11 -9.63 -11.20
N SER A 129 10.59 -9.14 -12.34
CA SER A 129 10.56 -9.80 -13.65
C SER A 129 11.72 -9.25 -14.50
N PRO A 130 12.01 -9.81 -15.69
CA PRO A 130 13.07 -9.30 -16.55
C PRO A 130 12.98 -7.80 -16.88
N ASN A 131 11.76 -7.25 -16.97
CA ASN A 131 11.51 -5.88 -17.43
C ASN A 131 10.90 -4.97 -16.35
N LEU A 132 10.84 -5.41 -15.09
CA LEU A 132 10.25 -4.61 -14.00
C LEU A 132 11.09 -4.67 -12.73
N THR A 133 11.73 -3.54 -12.43
CA THR A 133 12.46 -3.30 -11.20
C THR A 133 11.57 -2.56 -10.21
N ARG A 134 11.49 -3.08 -8.98
CA ARG A 134 10.78 -2.46 -7.85
C ARG A 134 11.79 -1.86 -6.88
N TYR A 135 11.47 -0.69 -6.33
CA TYR A 135 12.31 0.02 -5.38
C TYR A 135 11.58 0.15 -4.05
N PHE A 136 12.25 -0.27 -2.98
CA PHE A 136 11.68 -0.21 -1.65
C PHE A 136 12.65 0.31 -0.62
N CYS A 137 12.13 0.98 0.41
CA CYS A 137 12.96 1.50 1.48
C CYS A 137 13.69 0.36 2.19
N THR A 138 15.02 0.40 2.20
CA THR A 138 15.87 -0.61 2.86
C THR A 138 15.60 -0.71 4.35
N LYS A 139 15.13 0.38 4.98
CA LYS A 139 14.87 0.45 6.42
C LYS A 139 13.47 -0.06 6.81
N CYS A 140 12.41 0.38 6.12
CA CYS A 140 11.03 0.11 6.54
C CYS A 140 10.19 -0.66 5.51
N SER A 141 10.78 -1.21 4.46
CA SER A 141 10.13 -2.02 3.41
C SER A 141 9.19 -1.32 2.43
N CYS A 142 8.87 -0.04 2.66
CA CYS A 142 7.90 0.70 1.82
C CYS A 142 8.24 0.64 0.35
N LYS A 143 7.31 0.09 -0.45
CA LYS A 143 7.37 0.10 -1.90
C LYS A 143 7.03 1.49 -2.38
N ILE A 144 8.00 2.25 -2.86
CA ILE A 144 7.76 3.64 -3.28
C ILE A 144 7.61 3.72 -4.79
N LEU A 145 8.49 3.04 -5.52
CA LEU A 145 8.63 3.21 -6.97
C LEU A 145 8.75 1.86 -7.67
N ALA A 146 8.38 1.83 -8.94
CA ALA A 146 8.75 0.79 -9.88
C ALA A 146 9.14 1.41 -11.22
N LYS A 147 10.06 0.75 -11.93
CA LYS A 147 10.51 1.12 -13.27
C LYS A 147 10.32 -0.08 -14.18
N ALA A 148 9.50 0.09 -15.21
CA ALA A 148 9.35 -0.87 -16.29
C ALA A 148 10.19 -0.43 -17.49
N GLU A 149 10.83 -1.39 -18.16
CA GLU A 149 11.61 -1.16 -19.37
C GLU A 149 10.88 -1.73 -20.59
N GLY A 150 10.56 -0.85 -21.53
CA GLY A 150 9.97 -1.20 -22.82
C GLY A 150 10.99 -1.89 -23.73
N LYS A 151 10.49 -2.62 -24.74
CA LYS A 151 11.34 -3.33 -25.72
C LYS A 151 12.21 -2.38 -26.55
N ASP A 152 11.76 -1.14 -26.71
CA ASP A 152 12.46 -0.05 -27.40
C ASP A 152 13.41 0.73 -26.47
N GLY A 153 13.58 0.29 -25.22
CA GLY A 153 14.39 0.96 -24.21
C GLY A 153 13.69 2.11 -23.49
N THR A 154 12.41 2.38 -23.80
CA THR A 154 11.64 3.40 -23.09
C THR A 154 11.44 3.00 -21.63
N GLN A 155 11.55 3.98 -20.72
CA GLN A 155 11.36 3.76 -19.29
C GLN A 155 9.99 4.29 -18.86
N HIS A 156 9.24 3.45 -18.17
CA HIS A 156 7.96 3.81 -17.56
C HIS A 156 8.07 3.72 -16.05
N TRP A 157 7.82 4.84 -15.38
CA TRP A 157 7.87 4.92 -13.93
C TRP A 157 6.48 4.85 -13.32
N TYR A 158 6.42 4.21 -12.15
CA TYR A 158 5.22 4.07 -11.35
C TYR A 158 5.54 4.43 -9.92
N ALA A 159 4.70 5.25 -9.29
CA ALA A 159 4.70 5.47 -7.86
C ALA A 159 3.65 4.55 -7.21
N SER A 160 3.99 3.88 -6.12
CA SER A 160 2.97 3.11 -5.39
C SER A 160 2.01 4.08 -4.71
N VAL A 161 0.71 3.89 -4.92
CA VAL A 161 -0.29 4.84 -4.41
C VAL A 161 -0.26 4.91 -2.87
N GLY A 162 0.02 3.81 -2.17
CA GLY A 162 0.14 3.80 -0.71
C GLY A 162 1.27 4.68 -0.19
N ALA A 163 2.26 5.01 -1.03
CA ALA A 163 3.38 5.88 -0.70
C ALA A 163 3.14 7.36 -1.05
N LEU A 164 2.03 7.74 -1.69
CA LEU A 164 1.73 9.15 -2.00
C LEU A 164 1.24 9.89 -0.75
N GLU A 165 1.57 11.18 -0.62
CA GLU A 165 1.05 12.03 0.46
C GLU A 165 -0.40 12.44 0.21
N GLN A 166 -0.71 12.83 -1.03
CA GLN A 166 -2.05 13.17 -1.49
C GLN A 166 -2.50 12.15 -2.54
N VAL A 167 -3.70 11.60 -2.36
CA VAL A 167 -4.27 10.58 -3.26
C VAL A 167 -5.63 10.99 -3.80
N ASP A 168 -6.49 11.53 -2.94
CA ASP A 168 -7.77 12.09 -3.36
C ASP A 168 -7.57 13.22 -4.40
N GLY A 169 -8.42 13.22 -5.44
CA GLY A 169 -8.30 14.05 -6.62
C GLY A 169 -7.14 13.72 -7.57
N ILE A 170 -6.20 12.87 -7.17
CA ILE A 170 -5.02 12.49 -7.96
C ILE A 170 -5.22 11.14 -8.65
N VAL A 171 -5.79 10.17 -7.94
CA VAL A 171 -5.91 8.79 -8.41
C VAL A 171 -7.38 8.40 -8.53
N LYS A 172 -7.76 7.81 -9.66
CA LYS A 172 -9.07 7.21 -9.88
C LYS A 172 -8.91 5.72 -10.15
N LEU A 173 -9.48 4.87 -9.30
CA LEU A 173 -9.51 3.43 -9.53
C LEU A 173 -10.48 3.13 -10.69
N ALA A 174 -9.95 2.58 -11.78
CA ALA A 174 -10.71 2.37 -13.01
C ALA A 174 -10.99 0.89 -13.33
N ARG A 175 -10.15 -0.03 -12.86
CA ARG A 175 -10.24 -1.47 -13.20
C ARG A 175 -9.47 -2.36 -12.24
N HIS A 176 -9.87 -3.62 -12.16
CA HIS A 176 -9.06 -4.71 -11.61
C HIS A 176 -8.36 -5.46 -12.76
N VAL A 177 -7.09 -5.81 -12.58
CA VAL A 177 -6.31 -6.58 -13.56
C VAL A 177 -5.59 -7.74 -12.91
N TYR A 178 -5.32 -8.79 -13.70
CA TYR A 178 -4.78 -10.06 -13.20
C TYR A 178 -5.64 -10.75 -12.14
N VAL A 179 -6.97 -10.62 -12.24
CA VAL A 179 -7.89 -11.28 -11.32
C VAL A 179 -7.79 -12.81 -11.45
N GLY A 180 -7.41 -13.34 -12.62
CA GLY A 180 -7.24 -14.78 -12.83
C GLY A 180 -6.24 -15.42 -11.86
N ASP A 181 -5.15 -14.72 -11.53
CA ASP A 181 -4.10 -15.21 -10.61
C ASP A 181 -4.61 -15.46 -9.19
N THR A 182 -5.73 -14.82 -8.80
CA THR A 182 -6.32 -14.98 -7.47
C THR A 182 -7.06 -16.29 -7.29
N LEU A 183 -7.41 -16.97 -8.39
CA LEU A 183 -8.26 -18.16 -8.47
C LEU A 183 -9.70 -18.00 -7.99
N ASP A 184 -10.01 -17.06 -7.09
CA ASP A 184 -11.33 -16.86 -6.45
C ASP A 184 -11.85 -15.41 -6.49
N GLY A 185 -11.17 -14.54 -7.24
CA GLY A 185 -11.50 -13.13 -7.40
C GLY A 185 -10.81 -12.23 -6.38
N GLY A 186 -10.33 -12.79 -5.26
CA GLY A 186 -9.62 -12.05 -4.22
C GLY A 186 -10.33 -10.79 -3.76
N ILE A 187 -9.55 -9.75 -3.47
CA ILE A 187 -10.08 -8.47 -2.98
C ILE A 187 -10.93 -7.72 -4.03
N SER A 188 -10.94 -8.12 -5.31
CA SER A 188 -11.89 -7.54 -6.28
C SER A 188 -13.36 -7.82 -5.88
N ASN A 189 -13.60 -8.88 -5.10
CA ASN A 189 -14.90 -9.17 -4.49
C ASN A 189 -15.26 -8.20 -3.36
N HIS A 190 -14.25 -7.67 -2.66
CA HIS A 190 -14.45 -6.69 -1.59
C HIS A 190 -14.52 -5.25 -2.09
N ILE A 191 -14.18 -5.00 -3.36
CA ILE A 191 -14.20 -3.66 -3.97
C ILE A 191 -14.87 -3.77 -5.36
N PRO A 192 -16.14 -4.23 -5.44
CA PRO A 192 -16.81 -4.45 -6.73
C PRO A 192 -17.19 -3.13 -7.42
N GLN A 193 -17.32 -2.05 -6.65
CA GLN A 193 -17.73 -0.73 -7.13
C GLN A 193 -16.84 0.34 -6.50
N TYR A 194 -16.64 1.45 -7.21
CA TYR A 194 -15.91 2.63 -6.74
C TYR A 194 -16.59 3.88 -7.29
N ALA A 195 -16.83 4.87 -6.43
CA ALA A 195 -17.57 6.09 -6.78
C ALA A 195 -18.91 5.82 -7.49
N GLY A 196 -19.65 4.78 -7.06
CA GLY A 196 -20.94 4.38 -7.63
C GLY A 196 -20.86 3.64 -8.98
N VAL A 197 -19.66 3.36 -9.48
CA VAL A 197 -19.46 2.65 -10.76
C VAL A 197 -18.92 1.25 -10.50
N THR A 198 -19.47 0.26 -11.18
CA THR A 198 -18.93 -1.12 -11.14
C THR A 198 -17.57 -1.16 -11.81
N ILE A 199 -16.57 -1.70 -11.10
CA ILE A 199 -15.21 -1.76 -11.60
C ILE A 199 -15.06 -3.01 -12.48
N PRO A 200 -14.67 -2.88 -13.76
CA PRO A 200 -14.43 -4.03 -14.62
C PRO A 200 -13.27 -4.88 -14.10
N ARG A 201 -13.41 -6.21 -14.22
CA ARG A 201 -12.45 -7.20 -13.73
C ARG A 201 -11.83 -7.95 -14.90
N PHE A 202 -10.56 -7.69 -15.17
CA PHE A 202 -9.83 -8.37 -16.23
C PHE A 202 -9.03 -9.54 -15.67
N LYS A 203 -9.11 -10.69 -16.35
CA LYS A 203 -8.35 -11.89 -15.98
C LYS A 203 -6.84 -11.66 -16.02
N GLN A 204 -6.36 -10.78 -16.91
CA GLN A 204 -4.95 -10.42 -17.14
C GLN A 204 -4.75 -8.88 -17.23
N SER A 205 -3.60 -8.37 -17.71
CA SER A 205 -3.25 -6.92 -17.76
C SER A 205 -3.84 -6.08 -18.89
N GLY A 206 -4.59 -6.68 -19.83
CA GLY A 206 -5.18 -5.96 -20.97
C GLY A 206 -6.70 -5.79 -20.85
N ALA A 207 -7.28 -5.00 -21.76
CA ALA A 207 -8.73 -4.96 -22.02
C ALA A 207 -9.23 -6.27 -22.68
N GLY A 208 -8.78 -7.41 -22.16
CA GLY A 208 -9.05 -8.76 -22.66
C GLY A 208 -10.23 -9.41 -21.93
N GLU A 209 -10.15 -10.72 -21.73
CA GLU A 209 -11.16 -11.52 -21.04
C GLU A 209 -11.52 -10.90 -19.68
N THR A 210 -12.79 -10.55 -19.52
CA THR A 210 -13.35 -10.16 -18.22
C THR A 210 -13.81 -11.38 -17.46
N VAL A 211 -13.75 -11.30 -16.13
CA VAL A 211 -14.28 -12.34 -15.24
C VAL A 211 -15.46 -11.79 -14.45
N ASP A 212 -16.44 -12.65 -14.20
CA ASP A 212 -17.66 -12.29 -13.48
C ASP A 212 -17.43 -12.15 -11.96
N ALA A 213 -18.46 -11.68 -11.27
CA ALA A 213 -18.43 -11.49 -9.82
C ALA A 213 -18.20 -12.80 -9.04
N ASP A 214 -18.62 -13.93 -9.61
CA ASP A 214 -18.53 -15.27 -9.03
C ASP A 214 -17.29 -16.05 -9.51
N TRP A 215 -16.30 -15.37 -10.11
CA TRP A 215 -15.04 -15.99 -10.54
C TRP A 215 -14.43 -16.87 -9.46
N GLY A 216 -14.22 -18.15 -9.78
CA GLY A 216 -13.58 -19.12 -8.89
C GLY A 216 -14.43 -19.64 -7.73
N THR A 217 -15.62 -19.09 -7.50
CA THR A 217 -16.53 -19.57 -6.43
C THR A 217 -17.09 -20.98 -6.69
N LYS A 218 -17.01 -21.46 -7.94
CA LYS A 218 -17.49 -22.78 -8.39
C LYS A 218 -16.37 -23.84 -8.48
N GLY A 219 -15.12 -23.45 -8.23
CA GLY A 219 -13.97 -24.36 -8.28
C GLY A 219 -13.67 -24.93 -6.91
N SER A 220 -13.86 -26.25 -6.74
CA SER A 220 -13.34 -26.97 -5.56
C SER A 220 -11.83 -26.78 -5.50
N ALA A 221 -11.31 -26.36 -4.35
CA ALA A 221 -9.89 -26.49 -4.07
C ALA A 221 -9.49 -27.96 -4.31
N ASN A 222 -8.49 -28.22 -5.14
CA ASN A 222 -7.84 -29.53 -5.19
C ASN A 222 -6.90 -29.62 -3.97
N SER A 223 -7.48 -29.67 -2.77
CA SER A 223 -6.72 -29.85 -1.55
C SER A 223 -6.21 -31.29 -1.51
N THR A 224 -4.92 -31.51 -1.75
CA THR A 224 -4.27 -32.79 -1.40
C THR A 224 -4.33 -32.98 0.12
N ALA A 225 -4.42 -34.21 0.62
CA ALA A 225 -4.74 -34.50 2.02
C ALA A 225 -3.80 -33.81 3.05
N ASP A 226 -2.53 -33.57 2.70
CA ASP A 226 -1.54 -32.88 3.55
C ASP A 226 -1.80 -31.36 3.71
N SER A 227 -2.67 -30.76 2.89
CA SER A 227 -2.95 -29.32 2.87
C SER A 227 -3.97 -28.84 3.92
N LYS A 228 -4.51 -29.73 4.76
CA LYS A 228 -5.62 -29.38 5.67
C LYS A 228 -5.17 -28.79 7.01
N ASP A 229 -3.97 -29.13 7.47
CA ASP A 229 -3.50 -28.80 8.83
C ASP A 229 -2.53 -27.63 8.88
N VAL A 230 -1.89 -27.29 7.76
CA VAL A 230 -1.01 -26.12 7.63
C VAL A 230 -1.28 -25.33 6.36
N LEU A 231 -1.23 -24.00 6.47
CA LEU A 231 -1.40 -23.06 5.36
C LEU A 231 -0.13 -22.27 5.11
N ARG A 232 0.38 -22.30 3.89
CA ARG A 232 1.65 -21.72 3.50
C ARG A 232 1.52 -20.24 3.12
N PHE A 233 2.51 -19.47 3.56
CA PHE A 233 2.73 -18.09 3.18
C PHE A 233 4.19 -17.94 2.75
N HIS A 234 4.42 -17.29 1.61
CA HIS A 234 5.78 -17.05 1.14
C HIS A 234 5.90 -15.72 0.40
N CYS A 235 7.10 -15.12 0.49
CA CYS A 235 7.43 -13.97 -0.33
C CYS A 235 7.80 -14.39 -1.77
N HIS A 236 7.93 -13.42 -2.67
CA HIS A 236 8.16 -13.69 -4.09
C HIS A 236 9.48 -14.42 -4.35
N CYS A 237 10.55 -14.05 -3.63
CA CYS A 237 11.85 -14.72 -3.76
C CYS A 237 11.95 -16.01 -2.92
N LYS A 238 10.89 -16.38 -2.18
CA LYS A 238 10.85 -17.52 -1.25
C LYS A 238 11.93 -17.52 -0.17
N GLY A 239 12.57 -16.37 0.06
CA GLY A 239 13.57 -16.21 1.13
C GLY A 239 12.95 -16.20 2.52
N VAL A 240 11.65 -15.87 2.61
CA VAL A 240 10.82 -16.02 3.80
C VAL A 240 9.64 -16.90 3.43
N GLU A 241 9.47 -17.97 4.19
CA GLU A 241 8.39 -18.93 4.07
C GLU A 241 7.97 -19.37 5.47
N VAL A 242 6.67 -19.32 5.74
CA VAL A 242 6.08 -19.68 7.03
C VAL A 242 4.74 -20.38 6.82
N TYR A 243 4.30 -21.12 7.84
CA TYR A 243 3.06 -21.86 7.79
C TYR A 243 2.17 -21.49 8.97
N ALA A 244 0.88 -21.28 8.73
CA ALA A 244 -0.12 -21.19 9.80
C ALA A 244 -0.69 -22.58 10.07
N LYS A 245 -0.44 -23.12 11.26
CA LYS A 245 -1.00 -24.39 11.74
C LYS A 245 -2.44 -24.20 12.21
N ARG A 246 -3.37 -25.02 11.73
CA ARG A 246 -4.78 -24.95 12.10
C ARG A 246 -4.98 -25.24 13.58
N ALA A 247 -5.87 -24.46 14.21
CA ALA A 247 -6.32 -24.74 15.57
C ALA A 247 -7.33 -25.91 15.56
N THR A 248 -7.21 -26.80 16.54
CA THR A 248 -8.15 -27.91 16.76
C THR A 248 -9.18 -27.59 17.84
N GLU A 249 -8.91 -26.60 18.69
CA GLU A 249 -9.78 -26.18 19.78
C GLU A 249 -9.63 -24.67 20.03
N ILE A 250 -10.62 -24.08 20.71
CA ILE A 250 -10.59 -22.71 21.24
C ILE A 250 -10.84 -22.84 22.74
N LYS A 251 -9.86 -22.47 23.56
CA LYS A 251 -9.92 -22.63 25.02
C LYS A 251 -10.63 -21.47 25.69
N ASP A 252 -10.31 -20.25 25.24
CA ASP A 252 -10.93 -19.02 25.73
C ASP A 252 -11.26 -18.09 24.56
N PRO A 253 -12.49 -18.14 24.03
CA PRO A 253 -12.90 -17.32 22.88
C PRO A 253 -12.73 -15.81 23.09
N ASN A 254 -12.74 -15.31 24.32
CA ASN A 254 -12.55 -13.88 24.59
C ASN A 254 -11.09 -13.47 24.47
N ARG A 255 -10.16 -14.36 24.86
CA ARG A 255 -8.71 -14.13 24.76
C ARG A 255 -8.13 -14.56 23.42
N GLU A 256 -8.75 -15.53 22.77
CA GLU A 256 -8.34 -16.12 21.50
C GLU A 256 -9.25 -15.69 20.34
N TRP A 257 -9.65 -14.41 20.33
CA TRP A 257 -10.56 -13.84 19.32
C TRP A 257 -10.06 -13.97 17.88
N TRP A 258 -8.76 -14.25 17.68
CA TRP A 258 -8.16 -14.56 16.39
C TRP A 258 -8.57 -15.93 15.86
N PHE A 259 -9.14 -16.81 16.68
CA PHE A 259 -9.82 -18.02 16.24
C PHE A 259 -11.31 -17.77 16.10
N VAL A 260 -11.86 -18.09 14.94
CA VAL A 260 -13.28 -18.02 14.65
C VAL A 260 -13.81 -19.43 14.44
N PRO A 261 -14.78 -19.88 15.26
CA PRO A 261 -15.37 -21.19 15.08
C PRO A 261 -16.12 -21.28 13.74
N GLY A 262 -16.22 -22.50 13.23
CA GLY A 262 -17.09 -22.81 12.11
C GLY A 262 -18.58 -22.65 12.46
N LYS A 263 -19.47 -22.77 11.47
CA LYS A 263 -20.93 -22.66 11.72
C LYS A 263 -21.44 -23.90 12.46
N THR A 264 -20.84 -25.05 12.18
CA THR A 264 -21.11 -26.34 12.84
C THR A 264 -19.85 -26.85 13.54
N SER A 265 -19.98 -27.86 14.41
CA SER A 265 -18.83 -28.47 15.09
C SER A 265 -17.89 -29.26 14.15
N SER A 266 -18.37 -29.62 12.95
CA SER A 266 -17.56 -30.26 11.91
C SER A 266 -16.82 -29.27 11.00
N ASP A 267 -17.23 -28.00 11.02
CA ASP A 267 -16.59 -26.97 10.23
C ASP A 267 -15.24 -26.58 10.87
N PRO A 268 -14.20 -26.29 10.08
CA PRO A 268 -12.89 -25.99 10.62
C PRO A 268 -12.85 -24.63 11.32
N ILE A 269 -11.99 -24.51 12.34
CA ILE A 269 -11.63 -23.22 12.94
C ILE A 269 -10.83 -22.41 11.93
N ARG A 270 -11.13 -21.12 11.83
CA ARG A 270 -10.50 -20.17 10.92
C ARG A 270 -9.80 -19.05 11.68
N PHE A 271 -8.82 -18.43 11.03
CA PHE A 271 -8.16 -17.24 11.55
C PHE A 271 -8.97 -15.99 11.22
N ALA A 272 -9.09 -15.07 12.16
CA ALA A 272 -9.63 -13.75 11.88
C ALA A 272 -8.69 -13.01 10.90
N THR A 273 -9.27 -12.36 9.90
CA THR A 273 -8.54 -11.64 8.86
C THR A 273 -9.20 -10.30 8.58
N LYS A 274 -8.41 -9.23 8.47
CA LYS A 274 -8.93 -7.87 8.34
C LYS A 274 -8.06 -7.00 7.44
N HIS A 275 -8.72 -6.15 6.64
CA HIS A 275 -8.05 -5.06 5.94
C HIS A 275 -7.76 -3.90 6.90
N CYS A 276 -6.57 -3.33 6.79
CA CYS A 276 -6.13 -2.15 7.50
C CYS A 276 -5.84 -1.05 6.49
N VAL A 277 -6.45 0.11 6.71
CA VAL A 277 -6.31 1.31 5.87
C VAL A 277 -5.53 2.41 6.56
N CYS A 278 -4.86 2.11 7.68
CA CYS A 278 -4.10 3.11 8.43
C CYS A 278 -2.92 3.67 7.63
N THR A 279 -2.57 4.93 7.92
CA THR A 279 -1.46 5.61 7.24
C THR A 279 -0.13 4.89 7.50
N SER A 280 0.07 4.33 8.70
CA SER A 280 1.27 3.56 9.01
C SER A 280 1.41 2.31 8.14
N CYS A 281 0.32 1.57 7.88
CA CYS A 281 0.39 0.36 7.07
C CYS A 281 0.65 0.70 5.60
N ARG A 282 -0.07 1.67 5.01
CA ARG A 282 0.15 2.04 3.60
C ARG A 282 1.53 2.65 3.36
N ARG A 283 2.07 3.41 4.31
CA ARG A 283 3.41 4.02 4.22
C ARG A 283 4.55 3.07 4.56
N THR A 284 4.25 1.91 5.15
CA THR A 284 5.24 0.84 5.43
C THR A 284 5.26 -0.21 4.32
N SER A 285 4.11 -0.59 3.76
CA SER A 285 4.04 -1.58 2.67
C SER A 285 4.12 -0.95 1.28
N GLY A 286 3.73 0.32 1.14
CA GLY A 286 3.51 0.98 -0.15
C GLY A 286 2.20 0.56 -0.85
N ALA A 287 1.36 -0.25 -0.20
CA ALA A 287 0.13 -0.79 -0.77
C ALA A 287 -1.11 -0.42 0.06
N MET A 288 -2.28 -0.47 -0.57
CA MET A 288 -3.55 -0.07 0.04
C MET A 288 -4.70 -0.98 -0.43
N PRO A 289 -5.48 -1.60 0.49
CA PRO A 289 -5.17 -1.75 1.91
C PRO A 289 -3.96 -2.68 2.13
N THR A 290 -3.42 -2.66 3.34
CA THR A 290 -2.66 -3.82 3.85
C THR A 290 -3.64 -4.79 4.49
N THR A 291 -3.43 -6.11 4.37
CA THR A 291 -4.33 -7.12 4.94
C THR A 291 -3.58 -8.01 5.91
N TRP A 292 -4.16 -8.23 7.08
CA TRP A 292 -3.57 -8.99 8.17
C TRP A 292 -4.44 -10.18 8.54
N THR A 293 -3.81 -11.35 8.64
CA THR A 293 -4.37 -12.55 9.27
C THR A 293 -3.74 -12.69 10.65
N PHE A 294 -4.58 -12.75 11.69
CA PHE A 294 -4.13 -12.79 13.09
C PHE A 294 -3.84 -14.24 13.49
N VAL A 295 -2.58 -14.55 13.84
CA VAL A 295 -2.16 -15.93 14.16
C VAL A 295 -1.36 -15.93 15.46
N PRO A 296 -1.74 -16.73 16.48
CA PRO A 296 -0.93 -16.85 17.68
C PRO A 296 0.44 -17.45 17.36
N GLU A 297 1.48 -17.01 18.08
CA GLU A 297 2.88 -17.35 17.77
C GLU A 297 3.12 -18.87 17.74
N THR A 298 2.43 -19.62 18.59
CA THR A 298 2.47 -21.09 18.66
C THR A 298 1.94 -21.79 17.39
N HIS A 299 1.19 -21.09 16.55
CA HIS A 299 0.63 -21.59 15.30
C HIS A 299 1.34 -21.05 14.06
N ILE A 300 2.40 -20.27 14.21
CA ILE A 300 3.24 -19.83 13.09
C ILE A 300 4.47 -20.72 13.07
N LEU A 301 4.61 -21.57 12.05
CA LEU A 301 5.76 -22.46 11.89
C LEU A 301 6.77 -21.83 10.92
N ASP A 302 8.06 -21.91 11.26
CA ASP A 302 9.14 -21.52 10.35
C ASP A 302 9.25 -22.56 9.22
N GLY A 303 9.22 -22.13 7.95
CA GLY A 303 9.27 -23.06 6.81
C GLY A 303 10.57 -23.86 6.69
N ARG A 304 11.62 -23.52 7.45
CA ARG A 304 12.90 -24.26 7.47
C ARG A 304 12.91 -25.40 8.48
N THR A 305 12.19 -25.25 9.58
CA THR A 305 12.24 -26.20 10.71
C THR A 305 10.89 -26.86 10.97
N MET A 306 9.80 -26.29 10.48
CA MET A 306 8.41 -26.64 10.81
C MET A 306 8.08 -26.58 12.30
N GLU A 307 8.90 -25.87 13.08
CA GLU A 307 8.70 -25.59 14.50
C GLU A 307 8.14 -24.17 14.68
N PRO A 308 7.47 -23.87 15.81
CA PRO A 308 7.00 -22.52 16.11
C PRO A 308 8.09 -21.47 15.94
N ILE A 309 7.77 -20.41 15.22
CA ILE A 309 8.69 -19.32 14.90
C ILE A 309 9.10 -18.61 16.19
N ASN A 310 10.37 -18.24 16.29
CA ASN A 310 10.89 -17.45 17.40
C ASN A 310 11.66 -16.25 16.87
N LEU A 311 10.96 -15.12 16.79
CA LEU A 311 11.52 -13.88 16.25
C LEU A 311 12.31 -13.07 17.28
N SER A 312 12.14 -13.37 18.57
CA SER A 312 12.87 -12.75 19.68
C SER A 312 14.30 -13.29 19.82
N ASN A 313 14.58 -14.49 19.32
CA ASN A 313 15.92 -15.06 19.28
C ASN A 313 16.56 -14.81 17.90
N ALA A 314 17.60 -13.97 17.87
CA ALA A 314 18.28 -13.56 16.64
C ALA A 314 18.78 -14.74 15.77
N GLU A 315 19.27 -15.82 16.38
CA GLU A 315 19.82 -16.99 15.68
C GLU A 315 18.73 -17.87 15.06
N LYS A 316 17.50 -17.79 15.58
CA LYS A 316 16.35 -18.57 15.10
C LYS A 316 15.57 -17.87 14.00
N ARG A 317 15.82 -16.58 13.74
CA ARG A 317 15.11 -15.81 12.72
C ARG A 317 15.41 -16.32 11.30
N PRO A 318 14.44 -16.28 10.36
CA PRO A 318 14.72 -16.55 8.96
C PRO A 318 15.79 -15.58 8.42
N PRO A 319 16.85 -16.05 7.71
CA PRO A 319 18.02 -15.22 7.40
C PRO A 319 17.73 -13.99 6.54
N THR A 320 16.70 -14.06 5.69
CA THR A 320 16.31 -12.93 4.83
C THR A 320 15.35 -11.98 5.53
N LEU A 321 14.83 -12.30 6.72
CA LEU A 321 13.88 -11.46 7.44
C LEU A 321 14.60 -10.28 8.10
N ARG A 322 14.09 -9.08 7.87
CA ARG A 322 14.58 -7.83 8.44
C ARG A 322 13.50 -7.22 9.30
N GLN A 323 13.91 -6.69 10.45
CA GLN A 323 13.03 -6.04 11.40
C GLN A 323 13.14 -4.53 11.29
N PHE A 324 11.99 -3.87 11.41
CA PHE A 324 11.86 -2.44 11.58
C PHE A 324 10.94 -2.16 12.77
N GLU A 325 11.47 -1.48 13.79
CA GLU A 325 10.66 -1.00 14.91
C GLU A 325 9.97 0.31 14.50
N SER A 326 8.66 0.26 14.25
CA SER A 326 7.90 1.42 13.78
C SER A 326 7.52 2.39 14.89
N SER A 327 7.47 1.91 16.12
CA SER A 327 7.34 2.66 17.37
C SER A 327 7.83 1.76 18.51
N PRO A 328 8.15 2.29 19.70
CA PRO A 328 8.70 1.49 20.79
C PRO A 328 7.89 0.22 21.07
N GLY A 329 8.53 -0.95 20.93
CA GLY A 329 7.90 -2.27 21.15
C GLY A 329 6.98 -2.77 20.04
N VAL A 330 6.88 -2.06 18.91
CA VAL A 330 6.04 -2.41 17.76
C VAL A 330 6.92 -2.72 16.56
N TYR A 331 6.92 -3.99 16.15
CA TYR A 331 7.84 -4.51 15.16
C TYR A 331 7.14 -4.87 13.85
N ARG A 332 7.80 -4.54 12.75
CA ARG A 332 7.41 -4.87 11.38
C ARG A 332 8.51 -5.68 10.73
N GLU A 333 8.16 -6.82 10.18
CA GLU A 333 9.11 -7.76 9.60
C GLU A 333 8.90 -7.83 8.09
N PHE A 334 10.00 -7.83 7.32
CA PHE A 334 9.95 -7.88 5.86
C PHE A 334 11.11 -8.69 5.29
N CYS A 335 10.93 -9.24 4.09
CA CYS A 335 12.03 -9.91 3.39
C CYS A 335 13.02 -8.86 2.88
N GLY A 336 14.27 -8.87 3.34
CA GLY A 336 15.31 -7.94 2.90
C GLY A 336 15.69 -8.05 1.42
N SER A 337 15.34 -9.15 0.74
CA SER A 337 15.65 -9.37 -0.67
C SER A 337 14.59 -8.81 -1.62
N CYS A 338 13.32 -9.22 -1.45
CA CYS A 338 12.23 -8.74 -2.30
C CYS A 338 11.39 -7.62 -1.67
N GLY A 339 11.60 -7.33 -0.37
CA GLY A 339 10.95 -6.29 0.42
C GLY A 339 9.47 -6.55 0.72
N ALA A 340 9.01 -7.80 0.60
CA ALA A 340 7.64 -8.14 0.97
C ALA A 340 7.45 -7.95 2.47
N THR A 341 6.39 -7.24 2.88
CA THR A 341 5.95 -7.18 4.27
C THR A 341 5.48 -8.59 4.69
N VAL A 342 5.93 -9.06 5.85
CA VAL A 342 5.67 -10.41 6.36
C VAL A 342 4.86 -10.37 7.65
N PHE A 343 5.37 -9.69 8.68
CA PHE A 343 4.72 -9.64 9.99
C PHE A 343 4.53 -8.21 10.53
N TYR A 344 3.50 -8.06 11.35
CA TYR A 344 3.38 -7.00 12.35
C TYR A 344 3.14 -7.66 13.71
N TRP A 345 3.85 -7.22 14.76
CA TRP A 345 3.69 -7.82 16.09
C TRP A 345 4.16 -6.91 17.23
N GLU A 346 3.60 -7.14 18.41
CA GLU A 346 3.80 -6.37 19.64
C GLU A 346 3.96 -7.35 20.82
N PRO A 347 5.15 -7.94 21.04
CA PRO A 347 5.33 -9.10 21.91
C PRO A 347 4.94 -8.86 23.37
N ALA A 348 4.99 -7.61 23.84
CA ALA A 348 4.59 -7.26 25.20
C ALA A 348 3.06 -7.20 25.39
N ASN A 349 2.30 -7.01 24.31
CA ASN A 349 0.87 -6.72 24.36
C ASN A 349 0.01 -7.93 23.98
N LEU A 350 0.42 -8.70 22.98
CA LEU A 350 -0.40 -9.77 22.40
C LEU A 350 0.45 -11.00 22.05
N PRO A 351 0.04 -12.22 22.43
CA PRO A 351 0.75 -13.46 22.08
C PRO A 351 0.41 -13.92 20.64
N LYS A 352 0.43 -12.99 19.68
CA LYS A 352 0.15 -13.24 18.27
C LYS A 352 1.00 -12.36 17.36
N MET A 353 1.15 -12.81 16.13
CA MET A 353 1.64 -11.99 15.03
C MET A 353 0.58 -11.87 13.94
N ASP A 354 0.66 -10.77 13.22
CA ASP A 354 -0.20 -10.50 12.08
C ASP A 354 0.58 -10.88 10.84
N ILE A 355 0.14 -11.92 10.13
CA ILE A 355 0.76 -12.33 8.87
C ILE A 355 0.15 -11.51 7.74
N ALA A 356 1.00 -10.95 6.87
CA ALA A 356 0.55 -10.24 5.69
C ALA A 356 -0.16 -11.20 4.73
N THR A 357 -1.49 -11.10 4.62
CA THR A 357 -2.34 -12.08 3.92
C THR A 357 -2.02 -12.19 2.43
N GLY A 358 -1.43 -11.16 1.83
CA GLY A 358 -0.99 -11.20 0.43
C GLY A 358 0.05 -12.29 0.13
N LEU A 359 0.76 -12.77 1.15
CA LEU A 359 1.76 -13.84 1.00
C LEU A 359 1.17 -15.25 0.85
N LEU A 360 -0.16 -15.41 1.04
CA LEU A 360 -0.85 -16.69 0.97
C LEU A 360 -0.54 -17.44 -0.34
N ASP A 361 -0.19 -18.72 -0.25
CA ASP A 361 -0.11 -19.59 -1.41
C ASP A 361 -1.53 -19.88 -1.93
N GLN A 362 -1.90 -19.25 -3.04
CA GLN A 362 -3.24 -19.36 -3.64
C GLN A 362 -3.54 -20.78 -4.13
N GLU A 363 -2.54 -21.54 -4.57
CA GLU A 363 -2.76 -22.88 -5.11
C GLU A 363 -3.11 -23.84 -3.98
N GLN A 364 -2.40 -23.75 -2.87
CA GLN A 364 -2.69 -24.56 -1.68
C GLN A 364 -4.05 -24.22 -1.07
N SER A 365 -4.40 -22.93 -1.02
CA SER A 365 -5.63 -22.45 -0.38
C SER A 365 -6.87 -22.52 -1.27
N GLY A 366 -6.71 -22.84 -2.56
CA GLY A 366 -7.80 -22.80 -3.54
C GLY A 366 -8.27 -21.39 -3.91
N GLY A 367 -7.48 -20.37 -3.57
CA GLY A 367 -7.77 -18.96 -3.84
C GLY A 367 -7.34 -18.03 -2.72
N VAL A 368 -7.15 -16.76 -3.04
CA VAL A 368 -6.52 -15.78 -2.13
C VAL A 368 -7.45 -15.24 -1.05
N LEU A 369 -8.77 -15.44 -1.17
CA LEU A 369 -9.70 -15.23 -0.07
C LEU A 369 -9.55 -16.31 1.00
N GLY A 370 -9.10 -17.51 0.62
CA GLY A 370 -8.79 -18.60 1.56
C GLY A 370 -9.92 -18.87 2.55
N ASN A 371 -11.18 -18.89 2.10
CA ASN A 371 -12.36 -18.88 2.98
C ASN A 371 -12.46 -20.08 3.95
N ASP A 372 -11.77 -21.19 3.64
CA ASP A 372 -11.63 -22.37 4.50
C ASP A 372 -10.65 -22.17 5.68
N TRP A 373 -9.83 -21.13 5.58
CA TRP A 373 -8.79 -20.78 6.54
C TRP A 373 -9.05 -19.43 7.22
N PHE A 374 -9.73 -18.51 6.53
CA PHE A 374 -9.91 -17.14 7.00
C PHE A 374 -11.38 -16.80 7.25
N LYS A 375 -11.61 -16.08 8.34
CA LYS A 375 -12.83 -15.33 8.57
C LYS A 375 -12.53 -13.85 8.35
N TRP A 376 -12.98 -13.33 7.22
CA TRP A 376 -12.94 -11.91 6.93
C TRP A 376 -13.85 -11.12 7.89
N SER A 377 -13.35 -9.97 8.37
CA SER A 377 -14.01 -9.12 9.36
C SER A 377 -15.35 -8.55 8.86
N GLU A 378 -16.45 -8.97 9.48
CA GLU A 378 -17.80 -8.41 9.21
C GLU A 378 -18.00 -7.01 9.82
N LYS A 379 -17.05 -6.54 10.64
CA LYS A 379 -17.09 -5.21 11.27
C LYS A 379 -16.44 -4.12 10.41
N GLY A 380 -16.23 -4.39 9.12
CA GLY A 380 -15.52 -3.52 8.19
C GLY A 380 -14.01 -3.56 8.35
N VAL A 381 -13.35 -2.46 7.97
CA VAL A 381 -11.87 -2.32 7.95
C VAL A 381 -11.31 -1.66 9.22
N GLY A 382 -10.00 -1.75 9.45
CA GLY A 382 -9.33 -1.19 10.63
C GLY A 382 -8.77 0.21 10.36
N TYR A 383 -8.80 1.09 11.37
CA TYR A 383 -8.33 2.48 11.32
C TYR A 383 -8.95 3.28 10.17
N ARG A 384 -10.28 3.32 10.14
CA ARG A 384 -11.07 3.90 9.04
C ARG A 384 -10.82 5.40 8.90
N GLU A 385 -10.59 6.06 10.03
CA GLU A 385 -10.30 7.48 10.20
C GLU A 385 -8.99 7.92 9.50
N ASP A 386 -8.08 6.99 9.21
CA ASP A 386 -6.79 7.25 8.57
C ASP A 386 -6.83 7.13 7.04
N GLU A 387 -7.93 6.63 6.47
CA GLU A 387 -8.04 6.44 5.02
C GLU A 387 -8.12 7.79 4.31
N VAL A 388 -7.31 7.94 3.26
CA VAL A 388 -7.10 9.20 2.53
C VAL A 388 -7.90 9.28 1.23
N ILE A 389 -8.64 8.22 0.88
CA ILE A 389 -9.60 8.21 -0.22
C ILE A 389 -11.00 7.80 0.31
N PRO A 390 -11.92 8.76 0.53
CA PRO A 390 -13.26 8.45 1.05
C PRO A 390 -14.04 7.42 0.22
N GLU A 391 -13.98 7.50 -1.11
CA GLU A 391 -14.65 6.57 -2.02
C GLU A 391 -14.05 5.16 -1.93
N PHE A 392 -12.75 5.05 -1.66
CA PHE A 392 -12.10 3.76 -1.45
C PHE A 392 -12.55 3.13 -0.13
N LEU A 393 -12.59 3.93 0.95
CA LEU A 393 -13.07 3.51 2.26
C LEU A 393 -14.50 2.96 2.16
N ASP A 394 -15.38 3.69 1.47
CA ASP A 394 -16.77 3.29 1.27
C ASP A 394 -16.86 1.97 0.49
N ALA A 395 -16.15 1.90 -0.64
CA ALA A 395 -16.11 0.71 -1.49
C ALA A 395 -15.68 -0.55 -0.74
N ILE A 396 -14.53 -0.49 -0.06
CA ILE A 396 -13.99 -1.65 0.65
C ILE A 396 -14.83 -2.00 1.89
N THR A 397 -15.32 -1.00 2.62
CA THR A 397 -16.14 -1.24 3.81
C THR A 397 -17.44 -1.95 3.43
N LYS A 398 -18.13 -1.47 2.39
CA LYS A 398 -19.35 -2.10 1.87
C LYS A 398 -19.07 -3.51 1.36
N GLY A 399 -18.05 -3.71 0.52
CA GLY A 399 -17.81 -5.02 -0.07
C GLY A 399 -17.43 -6.10 0.94
N VAL A 400 -16.67 -5.77 1.99
CA VAL A 400 -16.34 -6.73 3.06
C VAL A 400 -17.58 -7.07 3.91
N MET A 401 -18.46 -6.10 4.18
CA MET A 401 -19.68 -6.32 4.99
C MET A 401 -20.81 -7.01 4.20
N CYS A 402 -20.89 -6.76 2.89
CA CYS A 402 -21.92 -7.29 1.99
C CYS A 402 -21.51 -8.60 1.30
N GLY A 403 -20.27 -9.06 1.45
CA GLY A 403 -19.79 -10.36 0.98
C GLY A 403 -20.48 -11.51 1.71
N LYS A 404 -21.74 -11.76 1.38
CA LYS A 404 -22.55 -12.92 1.78
C LYS A 404 -22.97 -13.71 0.55
#